data_AF-A0A416HDW4-F1
#
_entry.id   AF-A0A416HDW4-F1
#
_cell.length_a   1.000
_cell.length_b   1.000
_cell.length_c   1.000
_cell.angle_alpha   90.00
_cell.angle_beta   90.00
_cell.angle_gamma   90.00
#
_symmetry.space_group_name_H-M   'P 1'
#
loop_
_entity.id
_entity.type
_entity.pdbx_description
1 polymer ?
#
loop_
_entity_poly.entity_id
_entity_poly.type
_entity_poly.pdbx_seq_one_letter_code
_entity_poly.pdbx_strand_id
1 'polypeptide(L)'
;DAALFLAAAAKGTRLLTTLPVKEETCNMCKALDDLYNDGVNQGLVLGEDCFAALSEKLLADFRMEDLRAAIKNKEYRDRLYKEYRIERC
;
A
#
# COMPACT_ATOMS: atom_id res chain seq x y z
N ASP A 1 -4.97 -11.37 -26.18
CA ASP A 1 -6.12 -10.88 -26.96
C ASP A 1 -5.64 -10.54 -28.36
N ALA A 2 -6.23 -11.16 -29.39
CA ALA A 2 -5.86 -10.95 -30.79
C ALA A 2 -6.09 -9.48 -31.24
N ALA A 3 -7.04 -8.79 -30.60
CA ALA A 3 -7.31 -7.37 -30.87
C ALA A 3 -6.13 -6.47 -30.50
N LEU A 4 -5.43 -6.77 -29.39
CA LEU A 4 -4.28 -5.99 -28.93
C LEU A 4 -3.07 -6.13 -29.88
N PHE A 5 -2.85 -7.34 -30.41
CA PHE A 5 -1.76 -7.63 -31.33
C PHE A 5 -1.97 -6.97 -32.70
N LEU A 6 -3.20 -7.00 -33.21
CA LEU A 6 -3.57 -6.33 -34.46
C LEU A 6 -3.45 -4.80 -34.34
N ALA A 7 -3.85 -4.22 -33.22
CA ALA A 7 -3.72 -2.79 -32.94
C ALA A 7 -2.26 -2.33 -32.85
N ALA A 8 -1.38 -3.15 -32.26
CA ALA A 8 0.05 -2.87 -32.20
C ALA A 8 0.72 -2.93 -33.59
N ALA A 9 0.35 -3.90 -34.43
CA ALA A 9 0.88 -4.05 -35.79
C ALA A 9 0.41 -2.93 -36.75
N ALA A 10 -0.79 -2.38 -36.51
CA ALA A 10 -1.32 -1.26 -37.28
C ALA A 10 -0.72 0.10 -36.87
N LYS A 11 -0.01 0.18 -35.72
CA LYS A 11 0.58 1.41 -35.15
C LYS A 11 1.59 2.02 -36.12
N GLY A 12 1.18 3.09 -36.82
CA GLY A 12 1.97 3.78 -37.86
C GLY A 12 1.45 3.61 -39.29
N THR A 13 0.40 2.83 -39.52
CA THR A 13 -0.25 2.68 -40.83
C THR A 13 -1.46 3.61 -40.96
N ARG A 14 -1.82 3.96 -42.20
CA ARG A 14 -3.05 4.70 -42.55
C ARG A 14 -4.35 4.03 -42.07
N LEU A 15 -4.31 2.75 -41.70
CA LEU A 15 -5.48 2.01 -41.20
C LEU A 15 -5.93 2.48 -39.81
N LEU A 16 -5.01 2.98 -38.97
CA LEU A 16 -5.36 3.51 -37.64
C LEU A 16 -6.03 4.88 -37.69
N THR A 17 -5.82 5.68 -38.73
CA THR A 17 -6.44 7.02 -38.82
C THR A 17 -7.97 6.96 -38.98
N THR A 18 -8.51 5.80 -39.31
CA THR A 18 -9.96 5.59 -39.55
C THR A 18 -10.63 4.72 -38.48
N LEU A 19 -9.88 4.18 -37.52
CA LEU A 19 -10.45 3.40 -36.42
C LEU A 19 -10.80 4.35 -35.26
N PRO A 20 -12.02 4.31 -34.71
CA PRO A 20 -12.33 5.02 -33.47
C PRO A 20 -11.62 4.31 -32.32
N VAL A 21 -10.31 4.53 -32.20
CA VAL A 21 -9.59 4.26 -30.98
C VAL A 21 -10.18 5.25 -29.98
N LYS A 22 -11.01 4.74 -29.05
CA LYS A 22 -11.26 5.49 -27.82
C LYS A 22 -9.91 5.60 -27.15
N GLU A 23 -9.26 6.73 -27.38
CA GLU A 23 -8.05 7.10 -26.67
C GLU A 23 -8.51 7.34 -25.23
N GLU A 24 -8.47 6.28 -24.41
CA GLU A 24 -8.59 6.43 -22.97
C GLU A 24 -7.41 7.26 -22.53
N THR A 25 -7.66 8.55 -22.34
CA THR A 25 -6.67 9.49 -21.85
C THR A 25 -6.40 9.15 -20.39
N CYS A 26 -5.27 8.48 -20.14
CA CYS A 26 -4.81 8.27 -18.78
C CYS A 26 -4.39 9.62 -18.20
N ASN A 27 -5.09 10.09 -17.18
CA ASN A 27 -4.65 11.25 -16.41
C ASN A 27 -3.51 10.81 -15.49
N MET A 28 -2.28 11.04 -15.93
CA MET A 28 -1.07 10.68 -15.19
C MET A 28 -1.01 11.31 -13.80
N CYS A 29 -1.52 12.55 -13.63
CA CYS A 29 -1.58 13.19 -12.31
C CYS A 29 -2.50 12.42 -11.38
N LYS A 30 -3.69 12.03 -11.86
CA LYS A 30 -4.63 11.21 -11.09
C LYS A 30 -4.01 9.86 -10.71
N ALA A 31 -3.31 9.21 -11.63
CA ALA A 31 -2.65 7.93 -11.35
C ALA A 31 -1.58 8.06 -10.26
N LEU A 32 -0.85 9.19 -10.20
CA LEU A 32 0.13 9.46 -9.14
C LEU A 32 -0.54 9.77 -7.80
N ASP A 33 -1.65 10.53 -7.82
CA ASP A 33 -2.43 10.82 -6.61
C ASP A 33 -3.02 9.53 -6.01
N ASP A 34 -3.62 8.68 -6.85
CA ASP A 34 -4.18 7.39 -6.44
C ASP A 34 -3.07 6.50 -5.84
N LEU A 35 -1.91 6.41 -6.50
CA LEU A 35 -0.76 5.65 -5.99
C LEU A 35 -0.28 6.14 -4.61
N TYR A 36 -0.21 7.46 -4.41
CA TYR A 36 0.19 8.04 -3.14
C TYR A 36 -0.82 7.72 -2.04
N ASN A 37 -2.11 7.93 -2.31
CA ASN A 37 -3.18 7.70 -1.35
C ASN A 37 -3.29 6.22 -0.96
N ASP A 38 -3.14 5.31 -1.92
CA ASP A 38 -3.10 3.88 -1.65
C ASP A 38 -1.95 3.51 -0.72
N GLY A 39 -0.76 4.09 -0.93
CA GLY A 39 0.39 3.90 -0.05
C GLY A 39 0.15 4.41 1.37
N VAL A 40 -0.46 5.59 1.52
CA VAL A 40 -0.83 6.13 2.83
C VAL A 40 -1.83 5.24 3.54
N ASN A 41 -2.89 4.80 2.84
CA ASN A 41 -3.92 3.91 3.39
C ASN A 41 -3.33 2.56 3.82
N GLN A 42 -2.47 1.97 3.00
CA GLN A 42 -1.76 0.74 3.37
C GLN A 42 -0.89 0.94 4.61
N GLY A 43 -0.19 2.07 4.72
CA GLY A 43 0.61 2.40 5.89
C GLY A 43 -0.21 2.55 7.18
N LEU A 44 -1.41 3.13 7.10
CA LEU A 44 -2.33 3.24 8.23
C LEU A 44 -2.80 1.85 8.71
N VAL A 45 -3.27 1.02 7.78
CA VAL A 45 -3.73 -0.35 8.10
C VAL A 45 -2.60 -1.18 8.71
N LEU A 46 -1.41 -1.16 8.10
CA LEU A 46 -0.24 -1.86 8.65
C LEU A 46 0.13 -1.36 10.05
N GLY A 47 0.04 -0.06 10.29
CA GLY A 47 0.30 0.53 11.61
C GLY A 47 -0.67 0.06 12.68
N GLU A 48 -1.97 -0.04 12.35
CA GLU A 48 -3.01 -0.56 13.24
C GLU A 48 -2.81 -2.05 13.53
N ASP A 49 -2.57 -2.87 12.51
CA ASP A 49 -2.31 -4.31 12.64
C ASP A 49 -1.09 -4.58 13.52
N CYS A 50 -0.01 -3.84 13.30
CA CYS A 50 1.19 -3.86 14.12
C CYS A 50 0.91 -3.58 15.60
N PHE A 51 0.18 -2.50 15.87
CA PHE A 51 -0.11 -2.09 17.24
C PHE A 51 -1.06 -3.06 17.94
N ALA A 52 -2.04 -3.61 17.21
CA ALA A 52 -2.94 -4.64 17.71
C ALA A 52 -2.16 -5.91 18.10
N ALA A 53 -1.28 -6.41 17.21
CA ALA A 53 -0.45 -7.58 17.48
C ALA A 53 0.48 -7.38 18.68
N LEU A 54 1.08 -6.20 18.81
CA LEU A 54 1.91 -5.88 19.98
C LEU A 54 1.08 -5.85 21.26
N SER A 55 -0.10 -5.24 21.21
CA SER A 55 -1.00 -5.14 22.36
C SER A 55 -1.44 -6.52 22.84
N GLU A 56 -1.81 -7.41 21.92
CA GLU A 56 -2.17 -8.79 22.24
C GLU A 56 -1.03 -9.54 22.95
N LYS A 57 0.20 -9.45 22.42
CA LYS A 57 1.37 -10.12 23.02
C LYS A 57 1.72 -9.57 24.40
N LEU A 58 1.69 -8.25 24.58
CA LEU A 58 1.95 -7.62 25.88
C LEU A 58 0.88 -7.97 26.92
N LEU A 59 -0.39 -8.06 26.50
CA LEU A 59 -1.48 -8.50 27.37
C LEU A 59 -1.30 -9.96 27.79
N ALA A 60 -0.93 -10.85 26.86
CA ALA A 60 -0.66 -12.26 27.15
C ALA A 60 0.50 -12.44 28.15
N ASP A 61 1.51 -11.58 28.09
CA ASP A 61 2.67 -11.58 29.00
C ASP A 61 2.43 -10.74 30.28
N PHE A 62 1.23 -10.21 30.49
CA PHE A 62 0.87 -9.33 31.61
C PHE A 62 1.74 -8.05 31.74
N ARG A 63 2.32 -7.57 30.63
CA ARG A 63 3.22 -6.41 30.58
C ARG A 63 2.45 -5.09 30.40
N MET A 64 1.57 -4.79 31.35
CA MET A 64 0.65 -3.63 31.29
C MET A 64 1.36 -2.27 31.26
N GLU A 65 2.47 -2.11 31.98
CA GLU A 65 3.22 -0.85 31.97
C GLU A 65 3.97 -0.63 30.65
N ASP A 66 4.44 -1.71 30.00
CA ASP A 66 5.04 -1.62 28.68
C ASP A 66 4.01 -1.23 27.62
N LEU A 67 2.79 -1.78 27.71
CA LEU A 67 1.68 -1.37 26.86
C LEU A 67 1.35 0.13 27.05
N ARG A 68 1.29 0.59 28.30
CA ARG A 68 1.07 2.00 28.62
C ARG A 68 2.17 2.90 28.06
N ALA A 69 3.43 2.47 28.14
CA ALA A 69 4.56 3.21 27.59
C ALA A 69 4.53 3.24 26.06
N ALA A 70 4.21 2.11 25.41
CA ALA A 70 4.16 1.97 23.96
C ALA A 70 3.10 2.87 23.28
N ILE A 71 2.01 3.19 23.98
CA ILE A 71 0.98 4.13 23.49
C ILE A 71 1.57 5.54 23.29
N LYS A 72 2.46 5.98 24.18
CA LYS A 72 2.95 7.37 24.20
C LYS A 72 4.32 7.53 23.56
N ASN A 73 5.12 6.46 23.51
CA ASN A 73 6.52 6.52 23.08
C ASN A 73 6.75 5.62 21.87
N LYS A 74 7.02 6.24 20.72
CA LYS A 74 7.31 5.55 19.46
C LYS A 74 8.61 4.75 19.52
N GLU A 75 9.71 5.32 19.99
CA GLU A 75 10.99 4.58 20.03
C GLU A 75 10.92 3.37 20.99
N TYR A 76 10.15 3.49 22.07
CA TYR A 76 9.87 2.37 22.97
C TYR A 76 9.08 1.28 22.27
N ARG A 77 8.00 1.66 21.59
CA ARG A 77 7.17 0.75 20.80
C ARG A 77 7.96 0.04 19.71
N ASP A 78 8.85 0.75 19.00
CA ASP A 78 9.71 0.17 17.96
C ASP A 78 10.69 -0.87 18.51
N ARG A 79 11.16 -0.70 19.76
CA ARG A 79 11.96 -1.73 20.44
C ARG A 79 11.14 -2.98 20.75
N LEU A 80 9.89 -2.80 21.21
CA LEU A 80 9.01 -3.92 21.51
C LEU A 80 8.58 -4.68 20.24
N TYR A 81 8.36 -4.00 19.11
CA TYR A 81 8.11 -4.67 17.83
C TYR A 81 9.26 -5.63 17.46
N LYS A 82 10.51 -5.20 17.66
CA LYS A 82 11.70 -6.03 17.43
C LYS A 82 11.77 -7.20 18.41
N GLU A 83 11.50 -6.95 19.69
CA GLU A 83 11.52 -7.97 20.74
C GLU A 83 10.53 -9.11 20.43
N TYR A 84 9.30 -8.75 20.04
CA TYR A 84 8.23 -9.70 19.71
C TYR A 84 8.25 -10.19 18.26
N ARG A 85 9.28 -9.79 17.48
CA ARG A 85 9.45 -10.13 16.05
C ARG A 85 8.20 -9.86 15.23
N ILE A 86 7.59 -8.69 15.42
CA ILE A 86 6.46 -8.24 14.62
C ILE A 86 7.05 -7.61 13.36
N GLU A 87 7.34 -8.47 12.39
CA GLU A 87 7.96 -8.10 11.12
C GLU A 87 6.91 -7.41 10.24
N ARG A 88 7.21 -6.19 9.77
CA ARG A 88 6.36 -5.23 9.00
C ARG A 88 5.85 -4.01 9.78
N CYS A 89 6.26 -3.91 11.04
CA CYS A 89 6.47 -2.63 11.71
C CYS A 89 7.96 -2.25 11.56
#